data_AF-A0AAD0PWE5-F1
#
_entry.id   AF-A0AAD0PWE5-F1
#
_cell.length_a   1.000
_cell.length_b   1.000
_cell.length_c   1.000
_cell.angle_alpha   90.00
_cell.angle_beta   90.00
_cell.angle_gamma   90.00
#
_symmetry.space_group_name_H-M   'P 1'
#
loop_
_entity.id
_entity.type
_entity.pdbx_description
1 polymer ?
#
loop_
_entity_poly.entity_id
_entity_poly.type
_entity_poly.pdbx_seq_one_letter_code
_entity_poly.pdbx_strand_id
1 'polypeptide(L)'
;MNKPLSPSEVIESIVLDLRANDCPALQLHLDDLQESLVERIMAGDVESQGHAMAKLKKVIAIDRSLGTDALRGLLMRISIDHQTANQLISRYDCPVLNDAVCKNLMHFGLDQADGEISKYLVARNWLYKDRFELFERFATHLLNARPKDLDLQVEIVQSFTFPVANEDQKQAEVFFAWVVRHQERIIELGDSDLSSFKNYEMELGITLAKNGAESIARLLIEHGQLNPSYDDLYCARTLLGFKFSDERLLRAWDDTDTMTDEIGHLAGLTAYHLAFEDSPEPVKITGQSLNRAHAIIHALSFLEGNGIPLPGPKVAAIAGRILDEEEDPAYVQWIMEIFRDSSFHKQLLAIATYRDHSFGGDLGL
;
A
#
# COMPACT_ATOMS: atom_id res chain seq x y z
N MET A 1 48.91 -6.14 40.03
CA MET A 1 47.88 -6.67 39.11
C MET A 1 47.02 -5.50 38.68
N ASN A 2 47.01 -5.18 37.40
CA ASN A 2 46.09 -4.14 36.90
C ASN A 2 44.66 -4.66 37.10
N LYS A 3 43.82 -3.83 37.72
CA LYS A 3 42.40 -4.15 37.87
C LYS A 3 41.80 -4.31 36.47
N PRO A 4 41.06 -5.40 36.18
CA PRO A 4 40.39 -5.53 34.89
C PRO A 4 39.47 -4.33 34.67
N LEU A 5 39.52 -3.75 33.48
CA LEU A 5 38.70 -2.60 33.11
C LEU A 5 37.23 -2.97 33.24
N SER A 6 36.42 -2.05 33.77
CA SER A 6 34.99 -2.21 33.75
C SER A 6 34.46 -2.11 32.31
N PRO A 7 33.35 -2.78 31.97
CA PRO A 7 32.74 -2.69 30.63
C PRO A 7 32.51 -1.25 30.16
N SER A 8 32.16 -0.35 31.09
CA SER A 8 31.97 1.08 30.81
C SER A 8 33.25 1.81 30.42
N GLU A 9 34.39 1.47 31.04
CA GLU A 9 35.71 2.05 30.71
C GLU A 9 36.21 1.52 29.35
N VAL A 10 35.95 0.25 29.05
CA VAL A 10 36.27 -0.33 27.73
C VAL A 10 35.43 0.36 26.64
N ILE A 11 34.16 0.65 26.89
CA ILE A 11 33.29 1.39 25.94
C ILE A 11 33.82 2.79 25.68
N GLU A 12 34.31 3.51 26.69
CA GLU A 12 34.86 4.84 26.50
C GLU A 12 36.10 4.81 25.59
N SER A 13 36.93 3.77 25.74
CA SER A 13 38.08 3.52 24.87
C SER A 13 37.64 3.19 23.43
N ILE A 14 36.64 2.32 23.26
CA ILE A 14 36.02 2.02 21.95
C ILE A 14 35.48 3.29 21.28
N VAL A 15 34.81 4.17 22.02
CA VAL A 15 34.27 5.41 21.47
C VAL A 15 35.38 6.36 21.02
N LEU A 16 36.50 6.42 21.75
CA LEU A 16 37.67 7.19 21.33
C LEU A 16 38.25 6.65 20.02
N ASP A 17 38.42 5.34 19.89
CA ASP A 17 38.94 4.71 18.66
C ASP A 17 37.99 4.90 17.48
N LEU A 18 36.67 4.80 17.71
CA LEU A 18 35.66 5.09 16.69
C LEU A 18 35.79 6.52 16.18
N ARG A 19 35.98 7.51 17.06
CA ARG A 19 36.18 8.92 16.67
C ARG A 19 37.51 9.14 15.95
N ALA A 20 38.56 8.41 16.36
CA ALA A 20 39.87 8.44 15.71
C ALA A 20 39.89 7.69 14.36
N ASN A 21 38.85 6.90 14.06
CA ASN A 21 38.80 5.95 12.96
C ASN A 21 39.93 4.89 13.01
N ASP A 22 40.40 4.52 14.20
CA ASP A 22 41.52 3.60 14.42
C ASP A 22 41.01 2.15 14.50
N CYS A 23 41.02 1.45 13.36
CA CYS A 23 40.53 0.07 13.28
C CYS A 23 41.36 -0.95 14.09
N PRO A 24 42.71 -0.91 14.07
CA PRO A 24 43.51 -1.79 14.92
C PRO A 24 43.27 -1.61 16.42
N ALA A 25 43.24 -0.37 16.92
CA ALA A 25 42.97 -0.09 18.33
C ALA A 25 41.56 -0.57 18.72
N LEU A 26 40.58 -0.30 17.85
CA LEU A 26 39.21 -0.77 18.04
C LEU A 26 39.12 -2.29 18.16
N GLN A 27 39.85 -3.05 17.33
CA GLN A 27 39.82 -4.52 17.39
C GLN A 27 40.32 -5.04 18.74
N LEU A 28 41.39 -4.45 19.27
CA LEU A 28 41.92 -4.80 20.58
C LEU A 28 40.90 -4.52 21.69
N HIS A 29 40.31 -3.32 21.73
CA HIS A 29 39.32 -3.01 22.76
C HIS A 29 38.01 -3.78 22.59
N LEU A 30 37.68 -4.28 21.40
CA LEU A 30 36.57 -5.20 21.20
C LEU A 30 36.85 -6.61 21.73
N ASP A 31 38.09 -7.09 21.64
CA ASP A 31 38.51 -8.33 22.29
C ASP A 31 38.42 -8.17 23.82
N ASP A 32 38.93 -7.07 24.35
CA ASP A 32 38.85 -6.75 25.79
C ASP A 32 37.39 -6.65 26.26
N LEU A 33 36.51 -6.06 25.45
CA LEU A 33 35.09 -5.98 25.76
C LEU A 33 34.46 -7.37 25.81
N GLN A 34 34.75 -8.24 24.85
CA GLN A 34 34.21 -9.60 24.84
C GLN A 34 34.69 -10.41 26.04
N GLU A 35 35.98 -10.31 26.38
CA GLU A 35 36.54 -10.97 27.57
C GLU A 35 35.87 -10.46 28.85
N SER A 36 35.78 -9.13 29.02
CA SER A 36 35.12 -8.50 30.17
C SER A 36 33.65 -8.90 30.30
N LEU A 37 32.93 -8.99 29.17
CA LEU A 37 31.54 -9.47 29.17
C LEU A 37 31.48 -10.95 29.59
N VAL A 38 32.30 -11.84 29.05
CA VAL A 38 32.27 -13.26 29.47
C VAL A 38 32.53 -13.41 30.97
N GLU A 39 33.53 -12.70 31.52
CA GLU A 39 33.82 -12.73 32.95
C GLU A 39 32.61 -12.30 33.82
N ARG A 40 31.89 -11.26 33.39
CA ARG A 40 30.73 -10.75 34.14
C ARG A 40 29.51 -11.67 34.06
N ILE A 41 29.27 -12.33 32.93
CA ILE A 41 28.24 -13.39 32.84
C ILE A 41 28.56 -14.50 33.83
N MET A 42 29.83 -14.94 33.87
CA MET A 42 30.28 -15.99 34.78
C MET A 42 30.13 -15.57 36.26
N ALA A 43 30.21 -14.27 36.54
CA ALA A 43 29.97 -13.69 37.86
C ALA A 43 28.49 -13.41 38.19
N GLY A 44 27.56 -13.63 37.24
CA GLY A 44 26.13 -13.36 37.41
C GLY A 44 25.71 -11.89 37.27
N ASP A 45 26.60 -11.00 36.82
CA ASP A 45 26.36 -9.57 36.64
C ASP A 45 25.89 -9.24 35.21
N VAL A 46 24.67 -9.67 34.89
CA VAL A 46 24.05 -9.46 33.57
C VAL A 46 23.61 -7.99 33.37
N GLU A 47 23.24 -7.30 34.45
CA GLU A 47 22.73 -5.93 34.40
C GLU A 47 23.78 -4.93 33.90
N SER A 48 25.03 -5.03 34.40
CA SER A 48 26.11 -4.14 33.97
C SER A 48 26.44 -4.29 32.48
N GLN A 49 26.21 -5.48 31.91
CA GLN A 49 26.41 -5.74 30.49
C GLN A 49 25.35 -5.08 29.62
N GLY A 50 24.09 -5.21 30.03
CA GLY A 50 22.97 -4.56 29.35
C GLY A 50 23.18 -3.05 29.30
N HIS A 51 23.57 -2.44 30.43
CA HIS A 51 23.87 -1.01 30.52
C HIS A 51 25.05 -0.58 29.64
N ALA A 52 26.13 -1.34 29.66
CA ALA A 52 27.29 -1.12 28.82
C ALA A 52 26.90 -1.14 27.33
N MET A 53 26.24 -2.22 26.88
CA MET A 53 25.90 -2.37 25.47
C MET A 53 24.85 -1.35 25.00
N ALA A 54 23.89 -0.99 25.87
CA ALA A 54 22.95 0.10 25.61
C ALA A 54 23.66 1.46 25.47
N LYS A 55 24.67 1.75 26.32
CA LYS A 55 25.49 2.97 26.21
C LYS A 55 26.22 3.02 24.87
N LEU A 56 26.84 1.91 24.44
CA LEU A 56 27.55 1.83 23.17
C LEU A 56 26.59 2.05 21.98
N LYS A 57 25.47 1.32 21.92
CA LYS A 57 24.43 1.49 20.88
C LYS A 57 23.93 2.94 20.82
N LYS A 58 23.66 3.55 21.97
CA LYS A 58 23.23 4.96 22.06
C LYS A 58 24.28 5.93 21.51
N VAL A 59 25.56 5.71 21.78
CA VAL A 59 26.64 6.54 21.21
C VAL A 59 26.70 6.38 19.70
N ILE A 60 26.68 5.15 19.18
CA ILE A 60 26.67 4.88 17.72
C ILE A 60 25.47 5.57 17.06
N ALA A 61 24.30 5.48 17.70
CA ALA A 61 23.06 6.04 17.20
C ALA A 61 23.00 7.57 17.28
N ILE A 62 23.86 8.27 18.05
CA ILE A 62 23.76 9.73 18.29
C ILE A 62 25.01 10.48 17.81
N ASP A 63 26.20 9.92 17.92
CA ASP A 63 27.44 10.60 17.54
C ASP A 63 27.66 10.60 16.02
N ARG A 64 27.90 11.80 15.46
CA ARG A 64 28.14 12.02 14.02
C ARG A 64 29.62 12.11 13.68
N SER A 65 30.50 12.09 14.68
CA SER A 65 31.95 12.19 14.52
C SER A 65 32.65 10.84 14.41
N LEU A 66 31.88 9.75 14.30
CA LEU A 66 32.44 8.40 14.26
C LEU A 66 32.98 8.09 12.86
N GLY A 67 34.18 7.53 12.81
CA GLY A 67 34.84 7.11 11.59
C GLY A 67 34.18 5.90 10.95
N THR A 68 33.98 5.95 9.64
CA THR A 68 33.24 4.93 8.90
C THR A 68 33.94 3.58 8.82
N ASP A 69 35.27 3.54 8.82
CA ASP A 69 36.03 2.27 8.78
C ASP A 69 35.97 1.56 10.13
N ALA A 70 36.15 2.32 11.20
CA ALA A 70 36.04 1.82 12.56
C ALA A 70 34.61 1.34 12.86
N LEU A 71 33.59 2.12 12.46
CA LEU A 71 32.19 1.67 12.53
C LEU A 71 31.95 0.37 11.76
N ARG A 72 32.52 0.22 10.56
CA ARG A 72 32.42 -1.03 9.81
C ARG A 72 33.03 -2.21 10.57
N GLY A 73 34.22 -2.03 11.17
CA GLY A 73 34.87 -3.05 11.98
C GLY A 73 34.02 -3.45 13.20
N LEU A 74 33.40 -2.46 13.85
CA LEU A 74 32.48 -2.66 14.97
C LEU A 74 31.27 -3.50 14.57
N LEU A 75 30.62 -3.16 13.45
CA LEU A 75 29.43 -3.84 12.93
C LEU A 75 29.69 -5.28 12.48
N MET A 76 30.94 -5.72 12.35
CA MET A 76 31.24 -7.14 12.11
C MET A 76 31.11 -7.99 13.39
N ARG A 77 31.13 -7.36 14.57
CA ARG A 77 31.23 -8.06 15.86
C ARG A 77 30.06 -7.80 16.81
N ILE A 78 29.40 -6.65 16.66
CA ILE A 78 28.33 -6.22 17.57
C ILE A 78 27.02 -6.07 16.80
N SER A 79 25.96 -6.72 17.29
CA SER A 79 24.61 -6.56 16.76
C SER A 79 24.05 -5.16 17.04
N ILE A 80 23.42 -4.54 16.05
CA ILE A 80 22.68 -3.29 16.21
C ILE A 80 21.18 -3.51 16.04
N ASP A 81 20.37 -2.65 16.68
CA ASP A 81 18.92 -2.63 16.50
C ASP A 81 18.49 -1.80 15.27
N HIS A 82 17.20 -1.87 14.91
CA HIS A 82 16.65 -1.18 13.74
C HIS A 82 16.75 0.34 13.86
N GLN A 83 16.63 0.90 15.07
CA GLN A 83 16.75 2.33 15.29
C GLN A 83 18.17 2.82 15.02
N THR A 84 19.17 2.11 15.53
CA THR A 84 20.58 2.38 15.30
C THR A 84 20.91 2.23 13.82
N ALA A 85 20.44 1.16 13.16
CA ALA A 85 20.61 0.97 11.72
C ALA A 85 20.00 2.13 10.93
N ASN A 86 18.77 2.51 11.22
CA ASN A 86 18.08 3.60 10.55
C ASN A 86 18.82 4.94 10.72
N GLN A 87 19.35 5.21 11.92
CA GLN A 87 20.18 6.39 12.18
C GLN A 87 21.47 6.38 11.36
N LEU A 88 22.16 5.23 11.29
CA LEU A 88 23.39 5.09 10.51
C LEU A 88 23.14 5.32 9.02
N ILE A 89 22.11 4.68 8.45
CA ILE A 89 21.70 4.84 7.04
C ILE A 89 21.35 6.30 6.73
N SER A 90 20.62 6.95 7.65
CA SER A 90 20.18 8.33 7.49
C SER A 90 21.35 9.32 7.47
N ARG A 91 22.34 9.12 8.34
CA ARG A 91 23.44 10.06 8.59
C ARG A 91 24.63 9.86 7.67
N TYR A 92 24.96 8.61 7.35
CA TYR A 92 26.17 8.29 6.61
C TYR A 92 25.79 7.84 5.20
N ASP A 93 26.06 8.71 4.23
CA ASP A 93 25.96 8.35 2.82
C ASP A 93 27.22 7.61 2.34
N CYS A 94 27.57 6.53 3.03
CA CYS A 94 28.74 5.72 2.75
C CYS A 94 28.29 4.31 2.29
N PRO A 95 28.47 3.93 1.02
CA PRO A 95 28.03 2.63 0.51
C PRO A 95 28.60 1.44 1.28
N VAL A 96 29.88 1.51 1.65
CA VAL A 96 30.57 0.44 2.37
C VAL A 96 30.03 0.26 3.79
N LEU A 97 29.72 1.36 4.48
CA LEU A 97 29.11 1.30 5.81
C LEU A 97 27.67 0.79 5.73
N ASN A 98 26.89 1.22 4.73
CA ASN A 98 25.53 0.73 4.52
C ASN A 98 25.50 -0.78 4.21
N ASP A 99 26.46 -1.28 3.42
CA ASP A 99 26.63 -2.72 3.20
C ASP A 99 26.92 -3.48 4.50
N ALA A 100 27.75 -2.91 5.38
CA ALA A 100 28.05 -3.48 6.69
C ALA A 100 26.84 -3.49 7.63
N VAL A 101 26.03 -2.42 7.63
CA VAL A 101 24.75 -2.37 8.36
C VAL A 101 23.81 -3.46 7.86
N CYS A 102 23.65 -3.59 6.54
CA CYS A 102 22.81 -4.62 5.93
C CYS A 102 23.27 -6.04 6.32
N LYS A 103 24.56 -6.33 6.23
CA LYS A 103 25.14 -7.62 6.66
C LYS A 103 24.94 -7.90 8.14
N ASN A 104 25.11 -6.87 9.00
CA ASN A 104 24.90 -7.00 10.43
C ASN A 104 23.46 -7.42 10.75
N LEU A 105 22.47 -6.72 10.18
CA LEU A 105 21.05 -7.02 10.40
C LEU A 105 20.67 -8.42 9.89
N MET A 106 21.24 -8.85 8.77
CA MET A 106 21.00 -10.19 8.23
C MET A 106 21.68 -11.30 9.05
N HIS A 107 22.79 -11.01 9.73
CA HIS A 107 23.59 -12.02 10.44
C HIS A 107 23.13 -12.25 11.87
N PHE A 108 22.91 -11.17 12.63
CA PHE A 108 22.60 -11.27 14.07
C PHE A 108 21.11 -11.47 14.37
N GLY A 109 20.26 -11.45 13.35
CA GLY A 109 18.81 -11.62 13.51
C GLY A 109 18.11 -10.37 14.03
N LEU A 110 16.78 -10.36 13.92
CA LEU A 110 15.93 -9.18 14.04
C LEU A 110 15.06 -9.18 15.30
N ASP A 111 15.40 -9.99 16.30
CA ASP A 111 14.48 -10.32 17.40
C ASP A 111 14.53 -9.38 18.60
N GLN A 112 15.37 -8.33 18.56
CA GLN A 112 15.35 -7.28 19.59
C GLN A 112 14.37 -6.17 19.20
N ALA A 113 13.11 -6.38 19.57
CA ALA A 113 12.07 -5.36 19.58
C ALA A 113 12.27 -4.46 20.81
N ASP A 114 13.01 -3.36 20.65
CA ASP A 114 13.12 -2.31 21.67
C ASP A 114 12.97 -0.91 21.06
N GLY A 115 12.20 -0.76 19.97
CA GLY A 115 11.99 0.55 19.36
C GLY A 115 10.78 0.65 18.42
N GLU A 116 10.35 1.89 18.19
CA GLU A 116 9.23 2.29 17.32
C GLU A 116 9.49 2.05 15.82
N ILE A 117 10.73 1.71 15.43
CA ILE A 117 11.13 1.58 14.03
C ILE A 117 10.96 0.13 13.58
N SER A 118 10.02 -0.03 12.64
CA SER A 118 9.70 -1.26 11.96
C SER A 118 10.89 -1.81 11.15
N LYS A 119 10.94 -3.13 10.95
CA LYS A 119 12.01 -3.79 10.19
C LYS A 119 11.97 -3.39 8.72
N TYR A 120 10.77 -3.36 8.16
CA TYR A 120 10.58 -2.99 6.77
C TYR A 120 10.89 -1.51 6.53
N LEU A 121 10.68 -0.64 7.52
CA LEU A 121 11.05 0.77 7.43
C LEU A 121 12.56 0.98 7.19
N VAL A 122 13.41 0.12 7.76
CA VAL A 122 14.86 0.16 7.49
C VAL A 122 15.16 -0.18 6.03
N ALA A 123 14.52 -1.23 5.48
CA ALA A 123 14.67 -1.58 4.07
C ALA A 123 14.27 -0.41 3.17
N ARG A 124 13.14 0.23 3.48
CA ARG A 124 12.62 1.39 2.74
C ARG A 124 13.54 2.60 2.78
N ASN A 125 14.28 2.82 3.86
CA ASN A 125 15.25 3.93 3.89
C ASN A 125 16.35 3.74 2.82
N TRP A 126 16.78 2.51 2.53
CA TRP A 126 17.67 2.26 1.41
C TRP A 126 17.02 2.53 0.05
N LEU A 127 15.74 2.19 -0.12
CA LEU A 127 14.99 2.53 -1.33
C LEU A 127 14.97 4.05 -1.56
N TYR A 128 14.68 4.84 -0.52
CA TYR A 128 14.64 6.31 -0.58
C TYR A 128 15.99 6.99 -0.83
N LYS A 129 17.09 6.28 -0.57
CA LYS A 129 18.46 6.78 -0.79
C LYS A 129 19.07 6.22 -2.07
N ASP A 130 18.24 5.71 -2.98
CA ASP A 130 18.67 5.07 -4.23
C ASP A 130 19.67 3.93 -4.04
N ARG A 131 19.62 3.25 -2.89
CA ARG A 131 20.44 2.08 -2.56
C ARG A 131 19.66 0.79 -2.84
N PHE A 132 19.21 0.64 -4.08
CA PHE A 132 18.29 -0.42 -4.51
C PHE A 132 18.80 -1.84 -4.23
N GLU A 133 20.09 -2.09 -4.44
CA GLU A 133 20.69 -3.41 -4.15
C GLU A 133 20.60 -3.78 -2.65
N LEU A 134 20.73 -2.79 -1.76
CA LEU A 134 20.62 -3.01 -0.32
C LEU A 134 19.16 -3.20 0.10
N PHE A 135 18.24 -2.43 -0.48
CA PHE A 135 16.80 -2.63 -0.32
C PHE A 135 16.42 -4.06 -0.72
N GLU A 136 16.73 -4.45 -1.96
CA GLU A 136 16.38 -5.77 -2.51
C GLU A 136 16.97 -6.89 -1.64
N ARG A 137 18.26 -6.83 -1.33
CA ARG A 137 18.93 -7.86 -0.53
C ARG A 137 18.32 -8.01 0.86
N PHE A 138 18.06 -6.90 1.55
CA PHE A 138 17.52 -6.94 2.90
C PHE A 138 16.03 -7.28 2.94
N ALA A 139 15.21 -6.67 2.08
CA ALA A 139 13.78 -6.95 2.00
C ALA A 139 13.52 -8.42 1.64
N THR A 140 14.27 -8.99 0.68
CA THR A 140 14.17 -10.41 0.35
C THR A 140 14.66 -11.30 1.49
N HIS A 141 15.69 -10.90 2.24
CA HIS A 141 16.09 -11.61 3.46
C HIS A 141 14.97 -11.61 4.51
N LEU A 142 14.30 -10.48 4.74
CA LEU A 142 13.15 -10.38 5.66
C LEU A 142 12.05 -11.38 5.29
N LEU A 143 11.66 -11.44 4.02
CA LEU A 143 10.65 -12.37 3.52
C LEU A 143 11.03 -13.84 3.72
N ASN A 144 12.30 -14.17 3.50
CA ASN A 144 12.77 -15.55 3.54
C ASN A 144 12.99 -16.05 4.97
N ALA A 145 13.51 -15.18 5.85
CA ALA A 145 13.79 -15.53 7.24
C ALA A 145 12.52 -15.71 8.09
N ARG A 146 11.37 -15.17 7.66
CA ARG A 146 10.14 -15.06 8.44
C ARG A 146 8.93 -15.60 7.68
N PRO A 147 8.72 -16.92 7.66
CA PRO A 147 7.65 -17.52 6.86
C PRO A 147 6.22 -17.24 7.31
N LYS A 148 6.01 -16.80 8.56
CA LYS A 148 4.70 -16.45 9.11
C LYS A 148 4.87 -15.23 10.01
N ASP A 149 4.69 -14.06 9.44
CA ASP A 149 4.89 -12.77 10.11
C ASP A 149 3.87 -11.77 9.55
N LEU A 150 2.68 -11.79 10.16
CA LEU A 150 1.57 -10.92 9.76
C LEU A 150 1.92 -9.45 9.93
N ASP A 151 2.69 -9.08 10.96
CA ASP A 151 3.12 -7.71 11.18
C ASP A 151 3.99 -7.23 10.01
N LEU A 152 4.94 -8.06 9.56
CA LEU A 152 5.74 -7.78 8.37
C LEU A 152 4.87 -7.68 7.10
N GLN A 153 3.85 -8.53 6.96
CA GLN A 153 2.92 -8.43 5.84
C GLN A 153 2.19 -7.09 5.85
N VAL A 154 1.64 -6.69 6.99
CA VAL A 154 0.94 -5.41 7.17
C VAL A 154 1.87 -4.25 6.80
N GLU A 155 3.11 -4.25 7.29
CA GLU A 155 4.11 -3.22 6.97
C GLU A 155 4.40 -3.12 5.46
N ILE A 156 4.52 -4.27 4.78
CA ILE A 156 4.76 -4.33 3.33
C ILE A 156 3.56 -3.82 2.55
N VAL A 157 2.35 -4.28 2.89
CA VAL A 157 1.11 -3.90 2.18
C VAL A 157 0.81 -2.42 2.37
N GLN A 158 0.97 -1.89 3.59
CA GLN A 158 0.90 -0.45 3.85
C GLN A 158 1.90 0.33 3.00
N SER A 159 3.02 -0.29 2.61
CA SER A 159 4.04 0.37 1.83
C SER A 159 3.69 0.53 0.35
N PHE A 160 2.65 -0.13 -0.15
CA PHE A 160 2.21 -0.02 -1.56
C PHE A 160 1.69 1.38 -1.94
N THR A 161 1.22 2.16 -0.97
CA THR A 161 0.72 3.53 -1.18
C THR A 161 1.85 4.55 -1.34
N PHE A 162 3.08 4.23 -0.91
CA PHE A 162 4.16 5.21 -0.86
C PHE A 162 4.81 5.52 -2.21
N PRO A 163 5.06 4.54 -3.10
CA PRO A 163 5.44 4.85 -4.48
C PRO A 163 4.49 5.82 -5.18
N VAL A 164 3.18 5.69 -4.89
CA VAL A 164 2.13 6.55 -5.45
C VAL A 164 2.23 7.97 -4.89
N ALA A 165 2.55 8.11 -3.60
CA ALA A 165 2.62 9.42 -2.92
C ALA A 165 3.94 10.18 -3.11
N ASN A 166 5.07 9.51 -3.38
CA ASN A 166 6.38 10.15 -3.41
C ASN A 166 6.81 10.70 -4.78
N GLU A 167 6.03 10.47 -5.84
CA GLU A 167 6.30 10.93 -7.23
C GLU A 167 7.67 10.56 -7.83
N ASP A 168 8.53 9.81 -7.11
CA ASP A 168 9.78 9.28 -7.64
C ASP A 168 9.52 7.98 -8.40
N GLN A 169 9.46 8.14 -9.73
CA GLN A 169 9.19 7.04 -10.66
C GLN A 169 10.22 5.91 -10.54
N LYS A 170 11.50 6.21 -10.29
CA LYS A 170 12.55 5.19 -10.25
C LYS A 170 12.42 4.32 -9.01
N GLN A 171 12.14 4.94 -7.86
CA GLN A 171 11.90 4.20 -6.62
C GLN A 171 10.63 3.36 -6.73
N ALA A 172 9.59 3.89 -7.36
CA ALA A 172 8.36 3.15 -7.63
C ALA A 172 8.59 1.92 -8.51
N GLU A 173 9.32 2.06 -9.62
CA GLU A 173 9.66 0.96 -10.53
C GLU A 173 10.43 -0.16 -9.81
N VAL A 174 11.45 0.19 -9.03
CA VAL A 174 12.25 -0.80 -8.25
C VAL A 174 11.37 -1.52 -7.24
N PHE A 175 10.53 -0.78 -6.52
CA PHE A 175 9.65 -1.34 -5.51
C PHE A 175 8.61 -2.27 -6.11
N PHE A 176 7.89 -1.85 -7.14
CA PHE A 176 6.87 -2.70 -7.78
C PHE A 176 7.50 -3.92 -8.44
N ALA A 177 8.67 -3.78 -9.09
CA ALA A 177 9.38 -4.93 -9.62
C ALA A 177 9.74 -5.96 -8.53
N TRP A 178 10.11 -5.50 -7.33
CA TRP A 178 10.34 -6.37 -6.18
C TRP A 178 9.03 -7.03 -5.70
N VAL A 179 7.94 -6.27 -5.57
CA VAL A 179 6.62 -6.80 -5.18
C VAL A 179 6.16 -7.89 -6.16
N VAL A 180 6.28 -7.67 -7.47
CA VAL A 180 5.92 -8.65 -8.50
C VAL A 180 6.67 -9.96 -8.33
N ARG A 181 7.99 -9.90 -8.08
CA ARG A 181 8.83 -11.10 -7.88
C ARG A 181 8.49 -11.87 -6.61
N HIS A 182 7.92 -11.20 -5.62
CA HIS A 182 7.73 -11.75 -4.27
C HIS A 182 6.26 -11.81 -3.83
N GLN A 183 5.31 -11.57 -4.72
CA GLN A 183 3.89 -11.44 -4.37
C GLN A 183 3.33 -12.65 -3.62
N GLU A 184 3.61 -13.87 -4.11
CA GLU A 184 3.17 -15.11 -3.45
C GLU A 184 3.75 -15.20 -2.03
N ARG A 185 5.03 -14.84 -1.88
CA ARG A 185 5.69 -14.88 -0.59
C ARG A 185 5.15 -13.84 0.39
N ILE A 186 4.82 -12.64 -0.10
CA ILE A 186 4.18 -11.59 0.69
C ILE A 186 2.81 -12.06 1.17
N ILE A 187 2.03 -12.75 0.32
CA ILE A 187 0.73 -13.32 0.69
C ILE A 187 0.88 -14.40 1.77
N GLU A 188 1.85 -15.30 1.61
CA GLU A 188 2.14 -16.38 2.55
C GLU A 188 2.53 -15.89 3.97
N LEU A 189 3.05 -14.67 4.12
CA LEU A 189 3.40 -14.12 5.42
C LEU A 189 2.22 -14.08 6.40
N GLY A 190 1.02 -13.82 5.88
CA GLY A 190 -0.22 -13.80 6.66
C GLY A 190 -0.81 -15.18 6.92
N ASP A 191 -0.21 -16.25 6.36
CA ASP A 191 -0.75 -17.61 6.38
C ASP A 191 -2.18 -17.66 5.80
N SER A 192 -3.21 -17.81 6.64
CA SER A 192 -4.62 -17.75 6.26
C SER A 192 -5.28 -16.40 6.60
N ASP A 193 -4.56 -15.48 7.23
CA ASP A 193 -5.06 -14.16 7.60
C ASP A 193 -4.82 -13.15 6.47
N LEU A 194 -5.93 -12.69 5.88
CA LEU A 194 -5.95 -11.67 4.82
C LEU A 194 -6.36 -10.28 5.34
N SER A 195 -6.34 -10.07 6.66
CA SER A 195 -6.71 -8.79 7.27
C SER A 195 -5.83 -7.62 6.83
N SER A 196 -4.58 -7.88 6.50
CA SER A 196 -3.62 -6.90 5.98
C SER A 196 -4.02 -6.30 4.63
N PHE A 197 -4.90 -6.96 3.86
CA PHE A 197 -5.40 -6.50 2.57
C PHE A 197 -6.76 -5.77 2.67
N LYS A 198 -7.32 -5.66 3.88
CA LYS A 198 -8.57 -4.94 4.12
C LYS A 198 -8.31 -3.43 4.24
N ASN A 199 -9.35 -2.64 3.96
CA ASN A 199 -9.35 -1.18 4.13
C ASN A 199 -8.47 -0.39 3.16
N TYR A 200 -8.12 -0.97 2.01
CA TYR A 200 -7.51 -0.22 0.91
C TYR A 200 -8.56 0.10 -0.16
N GLU A 201 -8.32 1.23 -0.83
CA GLU A 201 -9.09 1.64 -1.99
C GLU A 201 -8.77 0.75 -3.20
N MET A 202 -9.75 0.58 -4.08
CA MET A 202 -9.64 -0.28 -5.26
C MET A 202 -8.56 0.20 -6.23
N GLU A 203 -8.35 1.51 -6.32
CA GLU A 203 -7.31 2.16 -7.14
C GLU A 203 -5.91 1.57 -6.86
N LEU A 204 -5.60 1.26 -5.60
CA LEU A 204 -4.32 0.65 -5.24
C LEU A 204 -4.17 -0.74 -5.85
N GLY A 205 -5.23 -1.55 -5.81
CA GLY A 205 -5.25 -2.86 -6.45
C GLY A 205 -5.05 -2.76 -7.97
N ILE A 206 -5.69 -1.79 -8.62
CA ILE A 206 -5.53 -1.57 -10.07
C ILE A 206 -4.14 -1.08 -10.42
N THR A 207 -3.55 -0.20 -9.59
CA THR A 207 -2.18 0.26 -9.75
C THR A 207 -1.21 -0.91 -9.68
N LEU A 208 -1.38 -1.82 -8.72
CA LEU A 208 -0.58 -3.05 -8.63
C LEU A 208 -0.78 -3.96 -9.84
N ALA A 209 -2.02 -4.11 -10.33
CA ALA A 209 -2.31 -4.88 -11.54
C ALA A 209 -1.59 -4.33 -12.77
N LYS A 210 -1.64 -3.01 -13.00
CA LYS A 210 -0.94 -2.33 -14.09
C LYS A 210 0.58 -2.53 -14.02
N ASN A 211 1.13 -2.72 -12.82
CA ASN A 211 2.54 -3.01 -12.58
C ASN A 211 2.86 -4.52 -12.55
N GLY A 212 1.90 -5.41 -12.79
CA GLY A 212 2.10 -6.87 -12.90
C GLY A 212 1.99 -7.65 -11.58
N ALA A 213 1.59 -7.03 -10.48
CA ALA A 213 1.42 -7.67 -9.17
C ALA A 213 -0.02 -8.22 -9.01
N GLU A 214 -0.43 -9.09 -9.94
CA GLU A 214 -1.83 -9.53 -10.09
C GLU A 214 -2.40 -10.27 -8.87
N SER A 215 -1.64 -11.15 -8.22
CA SER A 215 -2.15 -11.95 -7.08
C SER A 215 -2.52 -11.05 -5.90
N ILE A 216 -1.64 -10.11 -5.56
CA ILE A 216 -1.91 -9.12 -4.52
C ILE A 216 -3.02 -8.16 -4.94
N ALA A 217 -3.01 -7.71 -6.20
CA ALA A 217 -4.05 -6.83 -6.73
C ALA A 217 -5.45 -7.45 -6.57
N ARG A 218 -5.60 -8.74 -6.89
CA ARG A 218 -6.86 -9.48 -6.68
C ARG A 218 -7.28 -9.48 -5.22
N LEU A 219 -6.37 -9.77 -4.29
CA LEU A 219 -6.69 -9.77 -2.85
C LEU A 219 -7.14 -8.40 -2.36
N LEU A 220 -6.47 -7.33 -2.78
CA LEU A 220 -6.89 -5.96 -2.44
C LEU A 220 -8.25 -5.61 -3.02
N ILE A 221 -8.55 -6.01 -4.25
CA ILE A 221 -9.85 -5.73 -4.88
C ILE A 221 -10.96 -6.58 -4.22
N GLU A 222 -10.67 -7.85 -3.91
CA GLU A 222 -11.62 -8.78 -3.28
C GLU A 222 -11.98 -8.37 -1.86
N HIS A 223 -11.01 -7.91 -1.07
CA HIS A 223 -11.19 -7.57 0.35
C HIS A 223 -11.21 -6.07 0.65
N GLY A 224 -10.95 -5.22 -0.34
CA GLY A 224 -10.98 -3.76 -0.22
C GLY A 224 -12.40 -3.18 -0.15
N GLN A 225 -12.48 -1.91 0.23
CA GLN A 225 -13.76 -1.18 0.33
C GLN A 225 -14.31 -0.80 -1.05
N LEU A 226 -15.62 -0.61 -1.13
CA LEU A 226 -16.37 -0.27 -2.35
C LEU A 226 -16.67 1.24 -2.37
N ASN A 227 -15.66 2.05 -2.66
CA ASN A 227 -15.86 3.40 -3.22
C ASN A 227 -15.32 3.42 -4.66
N PRO A 228 -15.93 2.67 -5.59
CA PRO A 228 -15.43 2.55 -6.95
C PRO A 228 -15.62 3.84 -7.76
N SER A 229 -14.56 4.28 -8.43
CA SER A 229 -14.70 5.20 -9.57
C SER A 229 -15.15 4.44 -10.84
N TYR A 230 -15.50 5.18 -11.89
CA TYR A 230 -15.77 4.64 -13.23
C TYR A 230 -14.69 3.67 -13.70
N ASP A 231 -13.45 4.12 -13.58
CA ASP A 231 -12.29 3.37 -14.03
C ASP A 231 -12.07 2.13 -13.19
N ASP A 232 -12.43 2.15 -11.90
CA ASP A 232 -11.98 1.09 -11.00
C ASP A 232 -12.62 -0.26 -11.30
N LEU A 233 -13.95 -0.32 -11.34
CA LEU A 233 -14.66 -1.57 -11.60
C LEU A 233 -14.40 -2.08 -13.02
N TYR A 234 -14.37 -1.16 -13.98
CA TYR A 234 -14.11 -1.48 -15.38
C TYR A 234 -12.67 -2.01 -15.55
N CYS A 235 -11.67 -1.35 -14.97
CA CYS A 235 -10.27 -1.78 -15.00
C CYS A 235 -10.08 -3.11 -14.27
N ALA A 236 -10.69 -3.29 -13.08
CA ALA A 236 -10.62 -4.55 -12.35
C ALA A 236 -11.13 -5.72 -13.22
N ARG A 237 -12.23 -5.52 -13.95
CA ARG A 237 -12.79 -6.54 -14.83
C ARG A 237 -11.97 -6.76 -16.10
N THR A 238 -11.50 -5.70 -16.75
CA THR A 238 -10.82 -5.81 -18.05
C THR A 238 -9.33 -6.15 -17.92
N LEU A 239 -8.63 -5.61 -16.92
CA LEU A 239 -7.21 -5.87 -16.69
C LEU A 239 -6.98 -7.19 -15.97
N LEU A 240 -7.80 -7.51 -14.95
CA LEU A 240 -7.61 -8.72 -14.14
C LEU A 240 -8.62 -9.82 -14.44
N GLY A 241 -9.66 -9.59 -15.25
CA GLY A 241 -10.77 -10.53 -15.37
C GLY A 241 -11.57 -10.68 -14.06
N PHE A 242 -11.35 -9.82 -13.07
CA PHE A 242 -11.94 -9.96 -11.75
C PHE A 242 -13.46 -9.76 -11.84
N LYS A 243 -14.24 -10.78 -11.48
CA LYS A 243 -15.70 -10.70 -11.43
C LYS A 243 -16.16 -10.45 -10.00
N PHE A 244 -16.77 -9.31 -9.74
CA PHE A 244 -17.44 -9.06 -8.47
C PHE A 244 -18.66 -9.98 -8.32
N SER A 245 -18.92 -10.45 -7.10
CA SER A 245 -20.11 -11.27 -6.84
C SER A 245 -21.37 -10.42 -6.98
N ASP A 246 -22.48 -11.07 -7.36
CA ASP A 246 -23.74 -10.37 -7.56
C ASP A 246 -24.21 -9.71 -6.25
N GLU A 247 -24.04 -10.39 -5.12
CA GLU A 247 -24.40 -9.86 -3.80
C GLU A 247 -23.57 -8.64 -3.40
N ARG A 248 -22.33 -8.54 -3.89
CA ARG A 248 -21.44 -7.40 -3.63
C ARG A 248 -21.83 -6.21 -4.50
N LEU A 249 -22.11 -6.43 -5.79
CA LEU A 249 -22.58 -5.37 -6.70
C LEU A 249 -23.94 -4.85 -6.27
N LEU A 250 -24.91 -5.71 -5.97
CA LEU A 250 -26.24 -5.33 -5.49
C LEU A 250 -26.19 -4.50 -4.20
N ARG A 251 -25.33 -4.88 -3.24
CA ARG A 251 -25.11 -4.07 -2.03
C ARG A 251 -24.54 -2.69 -2.34
N ALA A 252 -23.64 -2.58 -3.32
CA ALA A 252 -23.07 -1.29 -3.73
C ALA A 252 -24.11 -0.35 -4.33
N TRP A 253 -25.13 -0.90 -5.00
CA TRP A 253 -26.27 -0.14 -5.52
C TRP A 253 -27.20 0.39 -4.43
N ASP A 254 -27.26 -0.27 -3.27
CA ASP A 254 -28.14 0.09 -2.15
C ASP A 254 -27.52 1.13 -1.20
N ASP A 255 -26.18 1.20 -1.12
CA ASP A 255 -25.45 2.01 -0.12
C ASP A 255 -25.11 3.45 -0.59
N THR A 256 -25.68 3.90 -1.71
CA THR A 256 -25.27 5.17 -2.35
C THR A 256 -25.76 6.41 -1.61
N ASP A 257 -26.86 6.31 -0.86
CA ASP A 257 -27.53 7.43 -0.15
C ASP A 257 -26.63 8.14 0.88
N THR A 258 -25.56 7.48 1.34
CA THR A 258 -24.66 8.01 2.38
C THR A 258 -23.31 8.49 1.84
N MET A 259 -23.10 8.40 0.52
CA MET A 259 -21.81 8.68 -0.11
C MET A 259 -21.59 10.19 -0.32
N THR A 260 -20.35 10.63 -0.12
CA THR A 260 -19.96 12.03 -0.34
C THR A 260 -19.94 12.39 -1.84
N ASP A 261 -19.64 11.43 -2.71
CA ASP A 261 -19.72 11.54 -4.18
C ASP A 261 -20.70 10.50 -4.75
N GLU A 262 -21.98 10.75 -4.49
CA GLU A 262 -23.08 9.89 -4.94
C GLU A 262 -23.11 9.73 -6.48
N ILE A 263 -22.91 10.82 -7.23
CA ILE A 263 -22.96 10.81 -8.70
C ILE A 263 -21.82 9.95 -9.26
N GLY A 264 -20.58 10.15 -8.81
CA GLY A 264 -19.43 9.39 -9.29
C GLY A 264 -19.59 7.89 -9.05
N HIS A 265 -20.04 7.51 -7.85
CA HIS A 265 -20.28 6.12 -7.49
C HIS A 265 -21.38 5.46 -8.33
N LEU A 266 -22.55 6.10 -8.44
CA LEU A 266 -23.67 5.61 -9.25
C LEU A 266 -23.28 5.47 -10.72
N ALA A 267 -22.50 6.41 -11.23
CA ALA A 267 -22.11 6.42 -12.61
C ALA A 267 -21.07 5.34 -12.92
N GLY A 268 -20.16 5.04 -11.99
CA GLY A 268 -19.24 3.90 -12.11
C GLY A 268 -19.96 2.54 -12.10
N LEU A 269 -20.92 2.35 -11.18
CA LEU A 269 -21.75 1.15 -11.16
C LEU A 269 -22.59 1.00 -12.44
N THR A 270 -23.14 2.11 -12.94
CA THR A 270 -23.91 2.14 -14.19
C THR A 270 -23.04 1.79 -15.38
N ALA A 271 -21.84 2.39 -15.49
CA ALA A 271 -20.89 2.07 -16.55
C ALA A 271 -20.52 0.59 -16.54
N TYR A 272 -20.25 0.01 -15.36
CA TYR A 272 -19.97 -1.42 -15.21
C TYR A 272 -21.14 -2.29 -15.69
N HIS A 273 -22.36 -1.99 -15.25
CA HIS A 273 -23.54 -2.79 -15.61
C HIS A 273 -23.85 -2.75 -17.12
N LEU A 274 -23.65 -1.59 -17.74
CA LEU A 274 -23.81 -1.42 -19.18
C LEU A 274 -22.66 -2.08 -19.96
N ALA A 275 -21.42 -2.03 -19.46
CA ALA A 275 -20.28 -2.62 -20.16
C ALA A 275 -20.30 -4.16 -20.18
N PHE A 276 -20.86 -4.81 -19.15
CA PHE A 276 -20.79 -6.26 -18.98
C PHE A 276 -22.16 -6.91 -18.98
N GLU A 277 -22.41 -7.81 -19.93
CA GLU A 277 -23.70 -8.52 -20.06
C GLU A 277 -24.04 -9.30 -18.80
N ASP A 278 -23.04 -9.91 -18.16
CA ASP A 278 -23.18 -10.78 -16.99
C ASP A 278 -23.22 -10.05 -15.64
N SER A 279 -23.32 -8.71 -15.66
CA SER A 279 -23.58 -7.90 -14.47
C SER A 279 -25.04 -8.04 -14.01
N PRO A 280 -25.31 -8.22 -12.70
CA PRO A 280 -26.67 -8.33 -12.19
C PRO A 280 -27.43 -7.02 -12.41
N GLU A 281 -28.71 -7.15 -12.73
CA GLU A 281 -29.61 -6.00 -12.82
C GLU A 281 -29.94 -5.47 -11.42
N PRO A 282 -29.77 -4.15 -11.15
CA PRO A 282 -30.10 -3.60 -9.84
C PRO A 282 -31.61 -3.72 -9.59
N VAL A 283 -31.96 -4.22 -8.40
CA VAL A 283 -33.37 -4.31 -7.96
C VAL A 283 -33.90 -2.91 -7.63
N LYS A 284 -33.04 -2.07 -7.03
CA LYS A 284 -33.28 -0.68 -6.69
C LYS A 284 -32.00 0.12 -6.98
N ILE A 285 -32.15 1.38 -7.36
CA ILE A 285 -31.03 2.33 -7.46
C ILE A 285 -31.32 3.43 -6.44
N THR A 286 -30.65 3.38 -5.28
CA THR A 286 -30.75 4.42 -4.25
C THR A 286 -30.01 5.69 -4.70
N GLY A 287 -30.24 6.80 -4.01
CA GLY A 287 -29.74 8.11 -4.38
C GLY A 287 -30.83 9.11 -4.79
N GLN A 288 -30.46 10.38 -4.86
CA GLN A 288 -31.34 11.45 -5.32
C GLN A 288 -31.66 11.26 -6.81
N SER A 289 -32.92 11.42 -7.20
CA SER A 289 -33.37 11.15 -8.57
C SER A 289 -32.63 11.92 -9.66
N LEU A 290 -32.28 13.18 -9.41
CA LEU A 290 -31.45 13.97 -10.33
C LEU A 290 -30.02 13.40 -10.44
N ASN A 291 -29.43 12.97 -9.33
CA ASN A 291 -28.10 12.35 -9.31
C ASN A 291 -28.08 11.05 -10.11
N ARG A 292 -29.14 10.23 -9.99
CA ARG A 292 -29.33 9.01 -10.80
C ARG A 292 -29.38 9.31 -12.30
N ALA A 293 -30.09 10.37 -12.70
CA ALA A 293 -30.17 10.79 -14.10
C ALA A 293 -28.82 11.30 -14.64
N HIS A 294 -28.12 12.14 -13.87
CA HIS A 294 -26.76 12.58 -14.21
C HIS A 294 -25.80 11.39 -14.31
N ALA A 295 -25.86 10.44 -13.37
CA ALA A 295 -24.99 9.27 -13.35
C ALA A 295 -25.09 8.44 -14.64
N ILE A 296 -26.29 8.25 -15.19
CA ILE A 296 -26.46 7.60 -16.51
C ILE A 296 -25.70 8.36 -17.61
N ILE A 297 -25.86 9.67 -17.70
CA ILE A 297 -25.21 10.47 -18.76
C ILE A 297 -23.69 10.38 -18.63
N HIS A 298 -23.18 10.47 -17.40
CA HIS A 298 -21.75 10.33 -17.12
C HIS A 298 -21.24 8.94 -17.51
N ALA A 299 -21.97 7.88 -17.18
CA ALA A 299 -21.65 6.52 -17.57
C ALA A 299 -21.62 6.35 -19.11
N LEU A 300 -22.63 6.86 -19.82
CA LEU A 300 -22.68 6.79 -21.30
C LEU A 300 -21.51 7.55 -21.95
N SER A 301 -21.17 8.73 -21.41
CA SER A 301 -20.02 9.52 -21.86
C SER A 301 -18.71 8.75 -21.69
N PHE A 302 -18.54 8.09 -20.53
CA PHE A 302 -17.38 7.25 -20.25
C PHE A 302 -17.27 6.08 -21.25
N LEU A 303 -18.38 5.37 -21.50
CA LEU A 303 -18.40 4.23 -22.42
C LEU A 303 -18.09 4.66 -23.86
N GLU A 304 -18.70 5.76 -24.34
CA GLU A 304 -18.42 6.31 -25.66
C GLU A 304 -16.95 6.75 -25.79
N GLY A 305 -16.41 7.44 -24.79
CA GLY A 305 -15.01 7.88 -24.76
C GLY A 305 -14.00 6.72 -24.81
N ASN A 306 -14.39 5.55 -24.28
CA ASN A 306 -13.59 4.32 -24.30
C ASN A 306 -13.93 3.39 -25.49
N GLY A 307 -14.80 3.81 -26.41
CA GLY A 307 -15.18 3.02 -27.59
C GLY A 307 -15.99 1.76 -27.27
N ILE A 308 -16.65 1.71 -26.10
CA ILE A 308 -17.44 0.57 -25.64
C ILE A 308 -18.85 0.67 -26.26
N PRO A 309 -19.34 -0.38 -26.94
CA PRO A 309 -20.69 -0.37 -27.50
C PRO A 309 -21.77 -0.20 -26.42
N LEU A 310 -22.72 0.70 -26.67
CA LEU A 310 -23.82 0.98 -25.74
C LEU A 310 -24.96 -0.04 -25.91
N PRO A 311 -25.31 -0.82 -24.88
CA PRO A 311 -26.44 -1.76 -24.96
C PRO A 311 -27.78 -1.03 -24.80
N GLY A 312 -28.35 -0.57 -25.91
CA GLY A 312 -29.62 0.18 -25.95
C GLY A 312 -30.73 -0.38 -25.03
N PRO A 313 -30.99 -1.70 -24.99
CA PRO A 313 -31.98 -2.28 -24.07
C PRO A 313 -31.67 -2.13 -22.58
N LYS A 314 -30.40 -2.24 -22.16
CA LYS A 314 -30.01 -2.04 -20.75
C LYS A 314 -30.08 -0.57 -20.36
N VAL A 315 -29.64 0.32 -21.26
CA VAL A 315 -29.78 1.78 -21.06
C VAL A 315 -31.26 2.14 -20.87
N ALA A 316 -32.14 1.56 -21.68
CA ALA A 316 -33.58 1.72 -21.57
C ALA A 316 -34.14 1.24 -20.23
N ALA A 317 -33.71 0.08 -19.76
CA ALA A 317 -34.17 -0.51 -18.51
C ALA A 317 -33.80 0.36 -17.29
N ILE A 318 -32.55 0.84 -17.21
CA ILE A 318 -32.12 1.70 -16.09
C ILE A 318 -32.85 3.05 -16.14
N ALA A 319 -32.91 3.70 -17.30
CA ALA A 319 -33.59 5.00 -17.43
C ALA A 319 -35.09 4.89 -17.13
N GLY A 320 -35.75 3.81 -17.57
CA GLY A 320 -37.14 3.51 -17.24
C GLY A 320 -37.37 3.38 -15.73
N ARG A 321 -36.53 2.61 -15.03
CA ARG A 321 -36.63 2.45 -13.57
C ARG A 321 -36.52 3.78 -12.82
N ILE A 322 -35.58 4.64 -13.20
CA ILE A 322 -35.41 5.96 -12.54
C ILE A 322 -36.69 6.81 -12.70
N LEU A 323 -37.32 6.78 -13.88
CA LEU A 323 -38.54 7.53 -14.15
C LEU A 323 -39.76 6.91 -13.44
N ASP A 324 -39.88 5.58 -13.46
CA ASP A 324 -41.01 4.85 -12.87
C ASP A 324 -41.01 4.92 -11.33
N GLU A 325 -39.84 5.07 -10.71
CA GLU A 325 -39.68 5.22 -9.25
C GLU A 325 -39.88 6.66 -8.75
N GLU A 326 -39.95 7.66 -9.62
CA GLU A 326 -40.14 9.07 -9.22
C GLU A 326 -41.63 9.44 -9.17
N GLU A 327 -42.10 9.77 -7.98
CA GLU A 327 -43.50 10.12 -7.74
C GLU A 327 -43.79 11.61 -7.99
N ASP A 328 -42.77 12.48 -7.94
CA ASP A 328 -42.94 13.92 -8.16
C ASP A 328 -42.87 14.28 -9.66
N PRO A 329 -43.97 14.74 -10.28
CA PRO A 329 -44.00 15.09 -11.69
C PRO A 329 -43.02 16.21 -12.07
N ALA A 330 -42.65 17.10 -11.15
CA ALA A 330 -41.68 18.16 -11.40
C ALA A 330 -40.26 17.58 -11.56
N TYR A 331 -39.90 16.59 -10.75
CA TYR A 331 -38.61 15.90 -10.87
C TYR A 331 -38.55 15.02 -12.12
N VAL A 332 -39.65 14.33 -12.46
CA VAL A 332 -39.76 13.61 -13.74
C VAL A 332 -39.48 14.55 -14.91
N GLN A 333 -40.09 15.75 -14.93
CA GLN A 333 -39.85 16.73 -15.99
C GLN A 333 -38.37 17.15 -16.06
N TRP A 334 -37.73 17.43 -14.91
CA TRP A 334 -36.32 17.80 -14.88
C TRP A 334 -35.39 16.68 -15.35
N ILE A 335 -35.65 15.43 -14.97
CA ILE A 335 -34.90 14.26 -15.46
C ILE A 335 -35.03 14.15 -16.98
N MET A 336 -36.24 14.35 -17.52
CA MET A 336 -36.48 14.33 -18.96
C MET A 336 -35.74 15.45 -19.69
N GLU A 337 -35.65 16.64 -19.11
CA GLU A 337 -34.86 17.78 -19.63
C GLU A 337 -33.35 17.46 -19.63
N ILE A 338 -32.83 16.90 -18.54
CA ILE A 338 -31.43 16.43 -18.45
C ILE A 338 -31.11 15.43 -19.58
N PHE A 339 -31.98 14.46 -19.82
CA PHE A 339 -31.81 13.50 -20.92
C PHE A 339 -31.97 14.14 -22.30
N ARG A 340 -32.83 15.15 -22.46
CA ARG A 340 -33.04 15.89 -23.71
C ARG A 340 -31.81 16.68 -24.11
N ASP A 341 -31.17 17.31 -23.14
CA ASP A 341 -30.01 18.17 -23.37
C ASP A 341 -28.71 17.35 -23.52
N SER A 342 -28.75 16.05 -23.26
CA SER A 342 -27.62 15.14 -23.45
C SER A 342 -27.35 14.83 -24.94
N SER A 343 -26.08 14.63 -25.29
CA SER A 343 -25.68 14.11 -26.61
C SER A 343 -26.28 12.72 -26.92
N PHE A 344 -26.69 11.99 -25.87
CA PHE A 344 -27.28 10.65 -25.95
C PHE A 344 -28.81 10.66 -26.11
N HIS A 345 -29.44 11.84 -26.24
CA HIS A 345 -30.89 11.99 -26.31
C HIS A 345 -31.56 11.04 -27.32
N LYS A 346 -30.99 10.87 -28.52
CA LYS A 346 -31.55 9.98 -29.56
C LYS A 346 -31.54 8.50 -29.15
N GLN A 347 -30.53 8.06 -28.42
CA GLN A 347 -30.47 6.69 -27.91
C GLN A 347 -31.47 6.51 -26.75
N LEU A 348 -31.67 7.55 -25.93
CA LEU A 348 -32.68 7.55 -24.87
C LEU A 348 -34.12 7.67 -25.42
N LEU A 349 -34.35 8.32 -26.56
CA LEU A 349 -35.64 8.37 -27.27
C LEU A 349 -36.08 7.03 -27.88
N ALA A 350 -35.21 6.03 -27.92
CA ALA A 350 -35.60 4.67 -28.35
C ALA A 350 -36.46 3.94 -27.30
N ILE A 351 -36.56 4.48 -26.08
CA ILE A 351 -37.27 3.92 -24.94
C ILE A 351 -38.77 4.25 -25.06
N ALA A 352 -39.64 3.23 -25.04
CA ALA A 352 -41.09 3.41 -25.22
C ALA A 352 -41.70 4.32 -24.14
N THR A 353 -41.31 4.16 -22.87
CA THR A 353 -41.74 5.00 -21.75
C THR A 353 -41.36 6.47 -21.96
N TYR A 354 -40.16 6.74 -22.49
CA TYR A 354 -39.69 8.10 -22.79
C TYR A 354 -40.45 8.72 -23.98
N ARG A 355 -40.89 7.91 -24.95
CA ARG A 355 -41.74 8.34 -26.09
C ARG A 355 -43.15 8.72 -25.66
N ASP A 356 -43.74 7.93 -24.76
CA ASP A 356 -45.11 8.15 -24.30
C ASP A 356 -45.22 9.36 -23.35
N HIS A 357 -44.14 9.69 -22.63
CA HIS A 357 -44.05 10.90 -21.80
C HIS A 357 -43.54 12.15 -22.54
N SER A 358 -42.97 12.00 -23.74
CA SER A 358 -42.69 13.13 -24.62
C SER A 358 -43.96 13.54 -25.37
N PHE A 359 -44.77 14.39 -24.75
CA PHE A 359 -45.62 15.41 -25.41
C PHE A 359 -46.16 15.01 -26.80
N GLY A 360 -46.83 13.86 -26.89
CA GLY A 360 -47.51 13.40 -28.10
C GLY A 360 -49.03 13.56 -28.05
N GLY A 361 -49.59 13.96 -26.91
CA GLY A 361 -51.02 14.17 -26.71
C GLY A 361 -51.55 15.55 -27.15
N ASP A 362 -50.67 16.58 -27.24
CA ASP A 362 -51.09 17.98 -27.42
C ASP A 362 -50.62 18.63 -28.74
N LEU A 363 -50.05 17.86 -29.66
CA LEU A 363 -49.84 18.29 -31.04
C LEU A 363 -50.60 17.34 -31.97
N GLY A 364 -51.91 17.57 -32.08
CA GLY A 364 -52.80 16.81 -32.95
C GLY A 364 -52.24 16.65 -34.37
N LEU A 365 -51.78 15.44 -34.65
CA LEU A 365 -51.67 14.84 -35.99
C LEU A 365 -52.35 13.48 -35.96
#